data_AF-A0A2N2CEX0-F1
#
_entry.id   AF-A0A2N2CEX0-F1
#
_cell.length_a   1.000
_cell.length_b   1.000
_cell.length_c   1.000
_cell.angle_alpha   90.00
_cell.angle_beta   90.00
_cell.angle_gamma   90.00
#
_symmetry.space_group_name_H-M   'P 1'
#
loop_
_entity.id
_entity.type
_entity.pdbx_description
1 polymer ?
#
loop_
_entity_poly.entity_id
_entity_poly.type
_entity_poly.pdbx_seq_one_letter_code
_entity_poly.pdbx_strand_id
1 'polypeptide(L)'
;MNEKVPQSLKEKQELMRQQTINAVIKAIHELQEQGYVIRIKDLMAYTGLSRSTFGKVHVREVLERYDVVEKKNIKEERVDSKDSLSIEKRLRKELKRKNERIGKLIEENTELKQECELLRGRLFLLRQRNE
;
A
#
# COMPACT_ATOMS: atom_id res chain seq x y z
N MET A 1 -45.75 -5.97 2.71
CA MET A 1 -45.70 -7.28 3.40
C MET A 1 -44.32 -7.41 4.02
N ASN A 2 -44.20 -7.21 5.34
CA ASN A 2 -42.92 -7.33 6.05
C ASN A 2 -42.82 -8.74 6.61
N GLU A 3 -42.38 -9.69 5.78
CA GLU A 3 -41.99 -11.01 6.28
C GLU A 3 -40.68 -10.84 7.07
N LYS A 4 -40.81 -10.81 8.40
CA LYS A 4 -39.66 -10.85 9.30
C LYS A 4 -38.94 -12.18 9.07
N VAL A 5 -37.79 -12.11 8.37
CA VAL A 5 -36.89 -13.25 8.21
C VAL A 5 -36.64 -13.90 9.58
N PRO A 6 -36.88 -15.22 9.74
CA PRO A 6 -36.70 -15.92 11.01
C PRO A 6 -35.30 -15.71 11.59
N GLN A 7 -35.19 -15.51 12.91
CA GLN A 7 -33.91 -15.28 13.60
C GLN A 7 -32.91 -16.42 13.37
N SER A 8 -33.38 -17.67 13.40
CA SER A 8 -32.57 -18.86 13.11
C SER A 8 -31.92 -18.85 11.72
N LEU A 9 -32.62 -18.30 10.72
CA LEU A 9 -32.08 -18.19 9.37
C LEU A 9 -31.00 -17.11 9.29
N LYS A 10 -31.16 -16.00 10.02
CA LYS A 10 -30.15 -14.94 10.09
C LYS A 10 -28.87 -15.42 10.76
N GLU A 11 -28.99 -16.17 11.86
CA GLU A 11 -27.84 -16.75 12.57
C GLU A 11 -27.07 -17.73 11.68
N LYS A 12 -27.79 -18.59 10.95
CA LYS A 12 -27.16 -19.52 10.00
C LYS A 12 -26.44 -18.79 8.86
N GLN A 13 -27.03 -17.72 8.33
CA GLN A 13 -26.39 -16.90 7.31
C GLN A 13 -25.14 -16.19 7.83
N GLU A 14 -25.20 -15.68 9.06
CA GLU A 14 -24.07 -15.05 9.74
C GLU A 14 -22.92 -16.02 9.97
N LEU A 15 -23.22 -17.23 10.45
CA LEU A 15 -22.22 -18.27 10.66
C LEU A 15 -21.49 -18.62 9.36
N MET A 16 -22.24 -18.83 8.26
CA MET A 16 -21.64 -19.09 6.95
C MET A 16 -20.79 -17.91 6.46
N ARG A 17 -21.22 -16.67 6.74
CA ARG A 17 -20.45 -15.47 6.41
C ARG A 17 -19.12 -15.45 7.13
N GLN A 18 -19.12 -15.71 8.44
CA GLN A 18 -17.91 -15.76 9.26
C GLN A 18 -16.97 -16.89 8.83
N GLN A 19 -17.50 -18.08 8.54
CA GLN A 19 -16.69 -19.19 8.02
C GLN A 19 -15.97 -18.82 6.71
N THR A 20 -16.67 -18.15 5.79
CA THR A 20 -16.09 -17.70 4.53
C THR A 20 -15.00 -16.65 4.76
N ILE A 21 -15.25 -15.69 5.64
CA ILE A 21 -14.27 -14.65 6.01
C ILE A 21 -13.01 -15.28 6.62
N ASN A 22 -13.18 -16.19 7.57
CA ASN A 22 -12.07 -16.84 8.25
C ASN A 22 -11.21 -17.67 7.29
N ALA A 23 -11.84 -18.37 6.33
CA ALA A 23 -11.12 -19.10 5.30
C ALA A 23 -10.26 -18.17 4.42
N VAL A 24 -10.79 -16.99 4.05
CA VAL A 24 -10.04 -15.99 3.28
C VAL A 24 -8.89 -15.40 4.10
N ILE A 25 -9.12 -15.04 5.36
CA ILE A 25 -8.08 -14.50 6.26
C ILE A 25 -6.93 -15.52 6.41
N LYS A 26 -7.27 -16.78 6.65
CA LYS A 26 -6.28 -17.85 6.79
C LYS A 26 -5.41 -17.98 5.53
N ALA A 27 -6.05 -18.01 4.35
CA ALA A 27 -5.34 -18.10 3.08
C ALA A 27 -4.43 -16.88 2.82
N ILE A 28 -4.86 -15.68 3.23
CA ILE A 28 -4.02 -14.48 3.12
C ILE A 28 -2.77 -14.64 3.98
N HIS A 29 -2.92 -15.00 5.25
CA HIS A 29 -1.78 -15.17 6.15
C HIS A 29 -0.78 -16.21 5.65
N GLU A 30 -1.27 -17.38 5.22
CA GLU A 30 -0.40 -18.47 4.74
C GLU A 30 0.35 -18.07 3.45
N LEU A 31 -0.28 -17.32 2.54
CA LEU A 31 0.39 -16.83 1.33
C LEU A 31 1.36 -15.67 1.61
N GLN A 32 1.07 -14.82 2.61
CA GLN A 32 1.98 -13.76 3.05
C GLN A 32 3.22 -14.33 3.71
N GLU A 33 3.08 -15.35 4.56
CA GLU A 33 4.20 -16.04 5.21
C GLU A 33 5.14 -16.70 4.20
N GLN A 34 4.60 -17.16 3.07
CA GLN A 34 5.38 -17.71 1.96
C GLN A 34 6.06 -16.63 1.09
N GLY A 35 5.80 -15.34 1.37
CA GLY A 35 6.41 -14.21 0.65
C GLY A 35 5.83 -13.95 -0.75
N TYR A 36 4.66 -14.50 -1.07
CA TYR A 36 4.03 -14.30 -2.38
C TYR A 36 3.26 -12.97 -2.44
N VAL A 37 3.30 -12.33 -3.62
CA VAL A 37 2.39 -11.23 -3.94
C VAL A 37 1.00 -11.82 -4.21
N ILE A 38 0.06 -11.59 -3.30
CA ILE A 38 -1.26 -12.22 -3.31
C ILE A 38 -2.14 -11.59 -4.39
N ARG A 39 -2.67 -12.41 -5.30
CA ARG A 39 -3.75 -12.02 -6.22
C ARG A 39 -5.01 -12.83 -5.94
N ILE A 40 -6.15 -12.32 -6.40
CA ILE A 40 -7.44 -13.01 -6.27
C ILE A 40 -7.40 -14.43 -6.88
N LYS A 41 -6.65 -14.64 -7.97
CA LYS A 41 -6.48 -15.97 -8.59
C LYS A 41 -5.84 -16.98 -7.64
N ASP A 42 -4.87 -16.51 -6.85
CA ASP A 42 -4.10 -17.36 -5.94
C ASP A 42 -4.97 -17.71 -4.71
N LEU A 43 -5.73 -16.73 -4.20
CA LEU A 43 -6.74 -16.97 -3.15
C LEU A 43 -7.85 -17.91 -3.61
N MET A 44 -8.30 -17.82 -4.86
CA MET A 44 -9.29 -18.75 -5.43
C MET A 44 -8.74 -20.18 -5.47
N ALA A 45 -7.50 -20.36 -5.94
CA ALA A 45 -6.86 -21.66 -6.00
C ALA A 45 -6.66 -22.26 -4.60
N TYR A 46 -6.33 -21.44 -3.62
CA TYR A 46 -6.07 -21.88 -2.25
C TYR A 46 -7.34 -22.20 -1.46
N THR A 47 -8.33 -21.31 -1.53
CA THR A 47 -9.57 -21.45 -0.74
C THR A 47 -10.64 -22.30 -1.42
N GLY A 48 -10.52 -22.55 -2.73
CA GLY A 48 -11.57 -23.19 -3.54
C GLY A 48 -12.83 -22.33 -3.70
N LEU A 49 -12.82 -21.07 -3.24
CA LEU A 49 -13.96 -20.18 -3.34
C LEU A 49 -14.12 -19.62 -4.76
N SER A 50 -15.38 -19.47 -5.18
CA SER A 50 -15.70 -18.84 -6.46
C SER A 50 -15.21 -17.39 -6.51
N ARG A 51 -14.88 -16.91 -7.71
CA ARG A 51 -14.53 -15.50 -7.95
C ARG A 51 -15.61 -14.54 -7.42
N SER A 52 -16.87 -14.92 -7.55
CA SER A 52 -18.05 -14.17 -7.10
C SER A 52 -18.02 -13.90 -5.60
N THR A 53 -17.49 -14.84 -4.81
CA THR A 53 -17.38 -14.73 -3.36
C THR A 53 -16.48 -13.56 -2.95
N PHE A 54 -15.36 -13.37 -3.65
CA PHE A 54 -14.44 -12.25 -3.42
C PHE A 54 -15.00 -10.89 -3.83
N GLY A 55 -16.07 -10.86 -4.62
CA GLY A 55 -16.80 -9.63 -4.98
C GLY A 55 -17.80 -9.18 -3.92
N LYS A 56 -18.11 -10.01 -2.91
CA LYS A 56 -19.07 -9.66 -1.86
C LYS A 56 -18.47 -8.61 -0.92
N VAL A 57 -19.30 -7.66 -0.48
CA VAL A 57 -18.90 -6.51 0.36
C VAL A 57 -18.06 -6.95 1.57
N HIS A 58 -18.57 -7.92 2.34
CA HIS A 58 -17.90 -8.40 3.57
C HIS A 58 -16.57 -9.12 3.31
N VAL A 59 -16.35 -9.72 2.14
CA VAL A 59 -15.05 -10.33 1.78
C VAL A 59 -14.10 -9.26 1.24
N ARG A 60 -14.63 -8.32 0.48
CA ARG A 60 -13.86 -7.21 -0.07
C ARG A 60 -13.29 -6.29 1.01
N GLU A 61 -14.06 -6.00 2.05
CA GLU A 61 -13.60 -5.26 3.23
C GLU A 61 -12.41 -5.96 3.90
N VAL A 62 -12.40 -7.29 3.92
CA VAL A 62 -11.26 -8.07 4.44
C VAL A 62 -10.06 -7.91 3.52
N LEU A 63 -10.22 -8.10 2.21
CA LEU A 63 -9.12 -7.96 1.24
C LEU A 63 -8.47 -6.56 1.27
N GLU A 64 -9.28 -5.51 1.47
CA GLU A 64 -8.81 -4.12 1.59
C GLU A 64 -8.05 -3.86 2.91
N ARG A 65 -8.41 -4.54 4.01
CA ARG A 65 -7.68 -4.44 5.29
C ARG A 65 -6.30 -5.07 5.23
N TYR A 66 -6.11 -6.08 4.39
CA TYR A 66 -4.85 -6.79 4.23
C TYR A 66 -4.06 -6.34 2.98
N ASP A 67 -4.45 -5.21 2.37
CA ASP A 67 -3.83 -4.62 1.17
C ASP A 67 -3.65 -5.60 -0.01
N VAL A 68 -4.51 -6.63 -0.10
CA VAL A 68 -4.49 -7.63 -1.19
C VAL A 68 -5.13 -7.09 -2.47
N VAL A 69 -6.01 -6.10 -2.33
CA VAL A 69 -6.68 -5.42 -3.44
C VAL A 69 -6.36 -3.94 -3.35
N GLU A 70 -5.85 -3.37 -4.45
CA GLU A 70 -5.72 -1.92 -4.59
C GLU A 70 -7.07 -1.27 -4.30
N LYS A 71 -7.12 -0.32 -3.35
CA LYS A 71 -8.31 0.46 -3.07
C LYS A 71 -8.83 1.02 -4.38
N LYS A 72 -9.89 0.43 -4.93
CA LYS A 72 -10.68 1.09 -5.96
C LYS A 72 -11.38 2.23 -5.25
N ASN A 73 -10.70 3.38 -5.18
CA ASN A 73 -11.35 4.65 -4.96
C ASN A 73 -12.54 4.67 -5.93
N ILE A 74 -13.74 4.71 -5.35
CA ILE A 74 -14.98 4.87 -6.07
C ILE A 74 -14.87 6.23 -6.77
N LYS A 75 -14.50 6.18 -8.06
CA LYS A 75 -14.78 7.09 -9.17
C LYS A 75 -13.92 6.66 -10.36
N GLU A 76 -14.29 5.54 -10.98
CA GLU A 76 -14.06 5.39 -12.42
C GLU A 76 -15.06 6.34 -13.10
N GLU A 77 -14.85 7.66 -12.98
CA GLU A 77 -15.23 8.56 -14.07
C GLU A 77 -14.37 8.12 -15.24
N ARG A 78 -15.01 7.78 -16.36
CA ARG A 78 -14.32 7.53 -17.62
C ARG A 78 -13.62 8.82 -18.02
N VAL A 79 -12.39 9.00 -17.54
CA VAL A 79 -11.51 10.06 -18.01
C VAL A 79 -11.03 9.60 -19.38
N ASP A 80 -11.44 10.33 -20.42
CA ASP A 80 -11.00 10.10 -21.79
C ASP A 80 -9.49 9.89 -21.82
N SER A 81 -9.02 8.88 -22.56
CA SER A 81 -7.62 8.40 -22.50
C SER A 81 -6.55 9.48 -22.77
N LYS A 82 -6.93 10.62 -23.35
CA LYS A 82 -6.08 11.81 -23.52
C LYS A 82 -5.73 12.51 -22.19
N ASP A 83 -6.67 12.55 -21.25
CA ASP A 83 -6.49 13.26 -19.98
C ASP A 83 -5.67 12.44 -18.99
N SER A 84 -5.81 11.12 -18.98
CA SER A 84 -4.92 10.23 -18.20
C SER A 84 -3.45 10.35 -18.65
N LEU A 85 -3.20 10.41 -19.96
CA LEU A 85 -1.86 10.64 -20.52
C LEU A 85 -1.30 12.03 -20.16
N SER A 86 -2.16 13.04 -20.06
CA SER A 86 -1.80 14.41 -19.66
C SER A 86 -1.40 14.47 -18.19
N ILE A 87 -2.16 13.81 -17.31
CA ILE A 87 -1.87 13.72 -15.88
C ILE A 87 -0.57 12.95 -15.64
N GLU A 88 -0.37 11.82 -16.32
CA GLU A 88 0.85 11.02 -16.18
C GLU A 88 2.11 11.82 -16.60
N LYS A 89 2.03 12.57 -17.70
CA LYS A 89 3.12 13.46 -18.14
C LYS A 89 3.42 14.55 -17.11
N ARG A 90 2.40 15.13 -16.47
CA ARG A 90 2.59 16.13 -15.40
C ARG A 90 3.28 15.51 -14.18
N LEU A 91 2.83 14.34 -13.75
CA LEU A 91 3.42 13.60 -12.63
C LEU A 91 4.89 13.22 -12.92
N ARG A 92 5.19 12.72 -14.11
CA ARG A 92 6.58 12.42 -14.53
C ARG A 92 7.48 13.66 -14.50
N LYS A 93 6.96 14.81 -14.95
CA LYS A 93 7.70 16.09 -14.90
C LYS A 93 7.94 16.56 -13.47
N GLU A 94 6.97 16.38 -12.59
CA GLU A 94 7.11 16.72 -11.17
C GLU A 94 8.11 15.81 -10.45
N LEU A 95 8.06 14.49 -10.72
CA LEU A 95 9.03 13.52 -10.22
C LEU A 95 10.45 13.88 -10.64
N LYS A 96 10.66 14.22 -11.92
CA LYS A 96 11.97 14.64 -12.42
C LYS A 96 12.50 15.87 -11.66
N ARG A 97 11.67 16.89 -11.45
CA ARG A 97 12.03 18.09 -10.69
C ARG A 97 12.38 17.78 -9.23
N LYS A 98 11.60 16.92 -8.57
CA LYS A 98 11.87 16.50 -7.19
C LYS A 98 13.18 15.72 -7.10
N ASN A 99 13.44 14.81 -8.02
CA ASN A 99 14.69 14.06 -8.07
C ASN A 99 15.91 14.97 -8.30
N GLU A 100 15.81 15.94 -9.21
CA GLU A 100 16.85 16.95 -9.42
C GLU A 100 17.10 17.77 -8.15
N ARG A 101 16.04 18.14 -7.42
CA ARG A 101 16.16 18.87 -6.15
C ARG A 101 16.81 18.01 -5.07
N ILE A 102 16.47 16.72 -5.00
CA ILE A 102 17.10 15.76 -4.08
C ILE A 102 18.59 15.66 -4.37
N GLY A 103 18.99 15.53 -5.64
CA GLY A 103 20.41 15.49 -6.03
C GLY A 103 21.18 16.72 -5.54
N LYS A 104 20.67 17.92 -5.81
CA LYS A 104 21.29 19.18 -5.33
C LYS A 104 21.41 19.25 -3.82
N LEU A 105 20.36 18.84 -3.09
CA LEU A 105 20.37 18.83 -1.63
C LEU A 105 21.38 17.82 -1.09
N ILE A 106 21.58 16.69 -1.76
CA ILE A 106 22.61 15.71 -1.37
C ILE A 106 24.00 16.31 -1.57
N GLU A 107 24.29 16.91 -2.72
CA GLU A 107 25.57 17.57 -3.01
C GLU A 107 25.87 18.66 -1.96
N GLU A 108 24.92 19.57 -1.71
CA GLU A 108 25.05 20.63 -0.70
C GLU A 108 25.29 20.04 0.71
N ASN A 109 24.59 18.97 1.07
CA ASN A 109 24.79 18.30 2.36
C ASN A 109 26.18 17.65 2.47
N THR A 110 26.70 17.10 1.36
CA THR A 110 28.05 16.53 1.33
C THR A 110 29.13 17.60 1.46
N GLU A 111 28.98 18.75 0.80
CA GLU A 111 29.90 19.88 0.91
C GLU A 111 29.92 20.44 2.34
N LEU A 112 28.74 20.67 2.93
CA LEU A 112 28.62 21.14 4.32
C LEU A 112 29.24 20.18 5.33
N LYS A 113 29.12 18.86 5.11
CA LYS A 113 29.77 17.85 5.95
C LYS A 113 31.28 17.94 5.87
N GLN A 114 31.85 18.07 4.66
CA GLN A 114 33.28 18.24 4.46
C GLN A 114 33.79 19.53 5.12
N GLU A 115 33.04 20.63 5.00
CA GLU A 115 33.38 21.89 5.65
C GLU A 115 33.37 21.76 7.18
N CYS A 116 32.35 21.08 7.74
CA CYS A 116 32.29 20.80 9.17
C CYS A 116 33.48 19.97 9.66
N GLU A 117 33.89 18.95 8.91
CA GLU A 117 35.07 18.12 9.24
C GLU A 117 36.36 18.95 9.22
N LEU A 118 36.53 19.80 8.21
CA LEU A 118 37.69 20.68 8.11
C LEU A 118 37.74 21.68 9.27
N LEU A 119 36.61 22.31 9.60
CA LEU A 119 36.50 23.24 10.72
C LEU A 119 36.77 22.55 12.06
N ARG A 120 36.26 21.32 12.26
CA ARG A 120 36.55 20.52 13.45
C ARG A 120 38.05 20.24 13.59
N GLY A 121 38.73 19.89 12.50
CA GLY A 121 40.19 19.69 12.49
C GLY A 121 40.97 20.96 12.84
N ARG A 122 40.57 22.12 12.28
CA ARG A 122 41.18 23.42 12.61
C ARG A 122 40.96 23.80 14.07
N LEU A 123 39.75 23.59 14.59
CA LEU A 123 39.43 23.83 16.00
C LEU A 123 40.26 22.95 16.93
N PHE A 124 40.49 21.69 16.57
CA PHE A 124 41.36 20.79 17.32
C PHE A 124 42.79 21.34 17.41
N LEU A 125 43.38 21.72 16.28
CA LEU A 125 44.74 22.29 16.25
C LEU A 125 44.85 23.61 17.03
N LEU A 126 43.83 24.47 16.94
CA LEU A 126 43.78 25.72 17.70
C LEU A 126 43.69 25.46 19.21
N ARG A 127 42.89 24.47 19.63
CA ARG A 127 42.81 24.08 21.04
C ARG A 127 44.16 23.57 21.55
N GLN A 128 44.82 22.70 20.80
CA GLN A 128 46.13 22.15 21.15
C GLN A 128 47.24 23.21 21.25
N ARG A 129 47.12 24.32 20.53
CA ARG A 129 48.10 25.42 20.56
C ARG A 129 47.86 26.43 21.70
N ASN A 130 46.69 26.39 22.31
CA ASN A 130 46.28 27.28 23.39
C ASN A 130 46.29 26.58 24.77
N GLU A 131 46.66 25.30 24.82
CA GLU A 131 47.05 24.54 26.01
C GLU A 131 48.58 24.57 26.17
#